data_AF-V5FTN6-F1
#
_entry.id   AF-V5FTN6-F1
#
_cell.length_a   1.000
_cell.length_b   1.000
_cell.length_c   1.000
_cell.angle_alpha   90.00
_cell.angle_beta   90.00
_cell.angle_gamma   90.00
#
_symmetry.space_group_name_H-M   'P 1'
#
loop_
_entity.id
_entity.type
_entity.pdbx_description
1 polymer ?
#
loop_
_entity_poly.entity_id
_entity_poly.type
_entity_poly.pdbx_seq_one_letter_code
_entity_poly.pdbx_strand_id
1 'polypeptide(L)'
;MDMSVYLTAPLQLDKICRACLTEKGDMRPLFGACLDEMLHSFASIEVSEGDGFPNLMCVQCVLQCSRAYTFKQQCEKSDNILRQYLSPEFQQQLAQSIADQQQNKVDLSEQLQFPDQIDNVVIEEDISEFVTYEDDQLDVKEGIYTIETA
;
A
#
# COMPACT_ATOMS: atom_id res chain seq x y z
N MET A 1 19.61 -29.22 -2.96
CA MET A 1 20.37 -30.04 -2.00
C MET A 1 20.46 -31.44 -2.58
N ASP A 2 21.60 -32.12 -2.38
CA ASP A 2 21.75 -33.52 -2.77
C ASP A 2 20.94 -34.41 -1.83
N MET A 3 20.04 -35.24 -2.39
CA MET A 3 19.20 -36.17 -1.62
C MET A 3 20.00 -37.32 -1.00
N SER A 4 21.21 -37.61 -1.50
CA SER A 4 22.06 -38.70 -1.00
C SER A 4 22.45 -38.53 0.48
N VAL A 5 22.47 -37.29 0.97
CA VAL A 5 22.79 -36.95 2.37
C VAL A 5 21.82 -37.60 3.35
N TYR A 6 20.55 -37.76 2.98
CA TYR A 6 19.55 -38.33 3.88
C TYR A 6 19.60 -39.86 3.98
N LEU A 7 20.42 -40.52 3.15
CA LEU A 7 20.67 -41.96 3.25
C LEU A 7 21.61 -42.28 4.42
N THR A 8 22.48 -41.34 4.79
CA THR A 8 23.42 -41.50 5.90
C THR A 8 22.98 -40.76 7.16
N ALA A 9 22.12 -39.76 7.04
CA ALA A 9 21.50 -39.03 8.15
C ALA A 9 19.99 -38.78 7.88
N PRO A 10 19.11 -39.72 8.29
CA PRO A 10 17.67 -39.60 8.07
C PRO A 10 17.06 -38.37 8.76
N LEU A 11 16.05 -37.78 8.12
CA LEU A 11 15.31 -36.64 8.67
C LEU A 11 14.44 -37.06 9.86
N GLN A 12 14.50 -36.28 10.94
CA GLN A 12 13.58 -36.38 12.08
C GLN A 12 12.43 -35.40 11.86
N LEU A 13 11.37 -35.86 11.18
CA LEU A 13 10.27 -35.02 10.71
C LEU A 13 9.51 -34.31 11.84
N ASP A 14 9.59 -34.85 13.05
CA ASP A 14 9.02 -34.31 14.29
C ASP A 14 9.83 -33.13 14.89
N LYS A 15 11.04 -32.86 14.39
CA LYS A 15 11.95 -31.83 14.94
C LYS A 15 12.33 -30.73 13.97
N ILE A 16 12.09 -30.93 12.68
CA ILE A 16 12.52 -29.99 11.64
C ILE A 16 11.40 -29.03 11.22
N CYS A 17 11.78 -27.89 10.64
CA CYS A 17 10.85 -26.91 10.10
C CYS A 17 10.27 -27.37 8.77
N ARG A 18 8.94 -27.31 8.60
CA ARG A 18 8.22 -27.60 7.35
C ARG A 18 8.70 -26.77 6.16
N ALA A 19 9.11 -25.52 6.40
CA ALA A 19 9.49 -24.59 5.34
C ALA A 19 11.00 -24.64 4.98
N CYS A 20 11.89 -24.89 5.95
CA CYS A 20 13.33 -24.82 5.71
C CYS A 20 14.11 -26.10 6.04
N LEU A 21 13.43 -27.19 6.43
CA LEU A 21 13.99 -28.50 6.75
C LEU A 21 15.10 -28.48 7.82
N THR A 22 15.16 -27.42 8.63
CA THR A 22 16.18 -27.25 9.66
C THR A 22 15.55 -27.39 11.05
N GLU A 23 16.22 -28.13 11.94
CA GLU A 23 15.90 -28.16 13.37
C GLU A 23 16.38 -26.85 14.02
N LYS A 24 15.48 -26.20 14.77
CA LYS A 24 15.75 -24.94 15.48
C LYS A 24 15.21 -25.05 16.90
N GLY A 25 15.74 -24.24 17.82
CA GLY A 25 15.31 -24.25 19.22
C GLY A 25 13.84 -23.84 19.40
N ASP A 26 13.41 -22.78 18.71
CA ASP A 26 12.04 -22.28 18.81
C ASP A 26 11.21 -22.68 17.59
N MET A 27 10.26 -23.57 17.85
CA MET A 27 9.34 -24.14 16.86
C MET A 27 7.90 -23.82 17.26
N ARG A 28 7.05 -23.58 16.27
CA ARG A 28 5.61 -23.34 16.44
C ARG A 28 4.82 -24.40 15.68
N PRO A 29 3.67 -24.86 16.22
CA PRO A 29 2.74 -25.69 15.47
C PRO A 29 2.29 -24.98 14.19
N LEU A 30 2.22 -25.73 13.09
CA LEU A 30 1.71 -25.22 11.80
C LEU A 30 0.19 -25.06 11.81
N PHE A 31 -0.51 -25.92 12.54
CA PHE A 31 -1.97 -25.93 12.64
C PHE A 31 -2.45 -25.23 13.91
N GLY A 32 -3.66 -24.65 13.87
CA GLY A 32 -4.32 -24.01 15.02
C GLY A 32 -4.09 -22.51 15.16
N ALA A 33 -3.30 -21.89 14.29
CA ALA A 33 -3.02 -20.44 14.28
C ALA A 33 -3.01 -19.82 12.86
N CYS A 34 -3.76 -20.41 11.93
CA CYS A 34 -3.87 -20.00 10.52
C CYS A 34 -2.54 -19.96 9.74
N LEU A 35 -1.46 -20.54 10.26
CA LEU A 35 -0.16 -20.59 9.57
C LEU A 35 -0.21 -21.48 8.34
N ASP A 36 -0.97 -22.56 8.42
CA ASP A 36 -1.36 -23.44 7.32
C ASP A 36 -2.11 -22.68 6.22
N GLU A 37 -3.16 -21.94 6.57
CA GLU A 37 -3.93 -21.12 5.62
C GLU A 37 -3.06 -20.05 4.95
N MET A 38 -2.27 -19.33 5.75
CA MET A 38 -1.35 -18.32 5.24
C MET A 38 -0.34 -18.92 4.27
N LEU A 39 0.31 -20.03 4.64
CA LEU A 39 1.30 -20.70 3.81
C LEU A 39 0.69 -21.20 2.49
N HIS A 40 -0.48 -21.83 2.56
CA HIS A 40 -1.21 -22.32 1.38
C HIS A 40 -1.54 -21.19 0.40
N SER A 41 -1.91 -20.01 0.92
CA SER A 41 -2.38 -18.89 0.10
C SER A 41 -1.36 -18.35 -0.91
N PHE A 42 -0.05 -18.56 -0.71
CA PHE A 42 0.99 -18.01 -1.59
C PHE A 42 2.01 -19.03 -2.10
N ALA A 43 2.19 -20.17 -1.43
CA ALA A 43 3.27 -21.10 -1.76
C ALA A 43 2.87 -22.21 -2.76
N SER A 44 1.60 -22.25 -3.21
CA SER A 44 1.08 -23.30 -4.10
C SER A 44 1.36 -24.73 -3.59
N ILE A 45 1.36 -24.90 -2.27
CA ILE A 45 1.55 -26.18 -1.59
C ILE A 45 0.30 -26.48 -0.77
N GLU A 46 -0.20 -27.71 -0.88
CA GLU A 46 -1.25 -28.21 0.00
C GLU A 46 -0.64 -28.64 1.33
N VAL A 47 -1.30 -28.23 2.41
CA VAL A 47 -0.89 -28.52 3.79
C VAL A 47 -2.12 -29.08 4.49
N SER A 48 -2.01 -30.31 4.99
CA SER A 48 -3.11 -31.01 5.64
C SER A 48 -2.62 -31.68 6.92
N GLU A 49 -3.43 -31.63 7.97
CA GLU A 49 -3.09 -32.30 9.21
C GLU A 49 -3.04 -33.82 8.98
N GLY A 50 -1.94 -34.46 9.39
CA GLY A 50 -1.73 -35.89 9.19
C GLY A 50 -1.18 -36.30 7.82
N ASP A 51 -0.69 -35.36 7.01
CA ASP A 51 -0.05 -35.63 5.71
C ASP A 51 1.30 -36.39 5.79
N GLY A 52 1.80 -36.64 7.00
CA GLY A 52 3.06 -37.37 7.25
C GLY A 52 4.31 -36.50 7.12
N PHE A 53 4.16 -35.20 6.89
CA PHE A 53 5.27 -34.25 6.79
C PHE A 53 5.43 -33.44 8.10
N PRO A 54 6.46 -32.59 8.24
CA PRO A 54 6.66 -31.82 9.46
C PRO A 54 5.46 -30.91 9.78
N ASN A 55 5.00 -30.97 11.03
CA ASN A 55 3.89 -30.15 11.55
C ASN A 55 4.37 -28.93 12.36
N LEU A 56 5.67 -28.64 12.31
CA LEU A 56 6.30 -27.54 13.01
C LEU A 56 6.95 -26.55 12.02
N MET A 57 6.95 -25.27 12.40
CA MET A 57 7.64 -24.21 11.67
C MET A 57 8.50 -23.40 12.63
N CYS A 58 9.76 -23.15 12.27
CA CYS A 58 10.61 -22.32 13.11
C CYS A 58 10.15 -20.86 13.09
N VAL A 59 10.43 -20.11 14.16
CA VAL A 59 9.99 -18.71 14.33
C VAL A 59 10.37 -17.82 13.14
N GLN A 60 11.56 -18.02 12.57
CA GLN A 60 12.00 -17.25 11.40
C GLN A 60 11.11 -17.50 10.18
N CYS A 61 10.74 -18.75 9.91
CA CYS A 61 9.84 -19.10 8.81
C CYS A 61 8.41 -18.61 9.07
N VAL A 62 7.94 -18.65 10.34
CA VAL A 62 6.64 -18.08 10.73
C VAL A 62 6.59 -16.58 10.41
N LEU A 63 7.64 -15.82 10.77
CA LEU A 63 7.71 -14.40 10.47
C LEU A 63 7.73 -14.13 8.96
N GLN A 64 8.49 -14.92 8.20
CA GLN A 64 8.51 -14.79 6.73
C GLN A 64 7.16 -15.12 6.11
N CYS A 65 6.48 -16.16 6.58
CA CYS A 65 5.13 -16.53 6.15
C CYS A 65 4.14 -15.38 6.39
N SER A 66 4.13 -14.81 7.59
CA SER A 66 3.27 -13.66 7.95
C SER A 66 3.55 -12.42 7.08
N ARG A 67 4.83 -12.12 6.82
CA ARG A 67 5.24 -11.01 5.93
C ARG A 67 4.79 -11.25 4.49
N ALA A 68 5.00 -12.46 3.97
CA ALA A 68 4.56 -12.84 2.63
C ALA A 68 3.04 -12.76 2.48
N TYR A 69 2.29 -13.23 3.48
CA TYR A 69 0.83 -13.13 3.51
C TYR A 69 0.34 -11.68 3.52
N THR A 70 0.96 -10.83 4.33
CA THR A 70 0.62 -9.38 4.36
C THR A 70 0.92 -8.72 3.02
N PHE A 71 2.07 -9.04 2.43
CA PHE A 71 2.44 -8.53 1.11
C PHE A 71 1.49 -9.00 0.01
N LYS A 72 1.09 -10.28 0.03
CA LYS A 72 0.04 -10.82 -0.86
C LYS A 72 -1.24 -9.98 -0.77
N GLN A 73 -1.77 -9.78 0.42
CA GLN A 73 -3.00 -8.99 0.62
C GLN A 73 -2.84 -7.54 0.12
N GLN A 74 -1.68 -6.93 0.33
CA GLN A 74 -1.38 -5.59 -0.18
C GLN A 74 -1.44 -5.56 -1.72
N CYS A 75 -0.80 -6.53 -2.39
CA CYS A 75 -0.82 -6.66 -3.84
C CYS A 75 -2.24 -6.88 -4.38
N GLU A 76 -3.00 -7.80 -3.76
CA GLU A 76 -4.39 -8.09 -4.16
C GLU A 76 -5.30 -6.87 -4.01
N LYS A 77 -5.18 -6.14 -2.90
CA LYS A 77 -5.94 -4.90 -2.68
C LYS A 77 -5.55 -3.84 -3.71
N SER A 78 -4.24 -3.66 -3.96
CA SER A 78 -3.75 -2.68 -4.92
C SER A 78 -4.25 -3.00 -6.33
N ASP A 79 -4.16 -4.25 -6.77
CA ASP A 79 -4.62 -4.69 -8.10
C ASP A 79 -6.14 -4.46 -8.26
N ASN A 80 -6.94 -4.80 -7.24
CA ASN A 80 -8.38 -4.55 -7.26
C ASN A 80 -8.71 -3.05 -7.41
N ILE A 81 -8.03 -2.18 -6.64
CA ILE A 81 -8.22 -0.73 -6.73
C ILE A 81 -7.82 -0.22 -8.11
N LEU A 82 -6.68 -0.65 -8.64
CA LEU A 82 -6.22 -0.22 -9.96
C LEU A 82 -7.17 -0.65 -11.08
N ARG A 83 -7.69 -1.88 -11.03
CA ARG A 83 -8.70 -2.36 -11.98
C ARG A 83 -9.98 -1.55 -11.92
N GLN A 84 -10.47 -1.26 -10.71
CA GLN A 84 -11.66 -0.44 -10.53
C GLN A 84 -11.42 1.00 -11.00
N TYR A 85 -10.29 1.58 -10.66
CA TYR A 85 -9.92 2.93 -11.07
C TYR A 85 -9.89 3.04 -12.59
N LEU A 86 -9.29 2.07 -13.29
CA LEU A 86 -9.21 2.05 -14.75
C LEU A 86 -10.51 1.61 -15.45
N SER A 87 -11.57 1.27 -14.70
CA SER A 87 -12.85 0.88 -15.31
C SER A 87 -13.50 2.06 -16.04
N PRO A 88 -14.12 1.84 -17.22
CA PRO A 88 -14.80 2.90 -17.95
C PRO A 88 -15.87 3.60 -17.11
N GLU A 89 -16.60 2.84 -16.30
CA GLU A 89 -17.66 3.35 -15.42
C GLU A 89 -17.10 4.34 -14.40
N PHE A 90 -16.00 3.97 -13.72
CA PHE A 90 -15.37 4.86 -12.74
C PHE A 90 -14.71 6.07 -13.40
N GLN A 91 -14.04 5.89 -14.55
CA GLN A 91 -13.41 7.00 -15.28
C GLN A 91 -14.44 8.03 -15.77
N GLN A 92 -15.62 7.58 -16.21
CA GLN A 92 -16.71 8.48 -16.57
C GLN A 92 -17.23 9.26 -15.36
N GLN A 93 -17.44 8.57 -14.23
CA GLN A 93 -17.85 9.22 -12.98
C GLN A 93 -16.82 10.24 -12.51
N LEU A 94 -15.53 9.90 -12.59
CA LEU A 94 -14.43 10.78 -12.24
C LEU A 94 -14.42 12.03 -13.13
N ALA A 95 -14.53 11.87 -14.46
CA ALA A 95 -14.58 12.99 -15.40
C ALA A 95 -15.77 13.93 -15.12
N GLN A 96 -16.95 13.38 -14.84
CA GLN A 96 -18.13 14.19 -14.48
C GLN A 96 -17.90 14.96 -13.17
N SER A 97 -17.36 14.30 -12.14
CA SER A 97 -17.09 14.95 -10.84
C SER A 97 -16.09 16.10 -10.95
N ILE A 98 -15.08 15.96 -11.82
CA ILE A 98 -14.09 17.02 -12.08
C ILE A 98 -14.77 18.21 -12.78
N ALA A 99 -15.62 17.95 -13.79
CA ALA A 99 -16.35 18.99 -14.50
C ALA A 99 -17.30 19.77 -13.57
N ASP A 100 -18.05 19.06 -12.72
CA ASP A 100 -19.00 19.67 -11.78
C ASP A 100 -18.29 20.57 -10.75
N GLN A 101 -17.09 20.19 -10.29
CA GLN A 101 -16.29 21.01 -9.38
C GLN A 101 -15.76 22.30 -10.04
N GLN A 102 -15.37 22.23 -11.31
CA GLN A 102 -14.94 23.41 -12.05
C GLN A 102 -16.09 24.40 -12.23
N GLN A 103 -17.27 23.90 -12.57
CA GLN A 103 -18.44 24.74 -12.78
C GLN A 103 -18.88 25.44 -11.49
N ASN A 104 -18.94 24.72 -10.37
CA ASN A 104 -19.23 25.32 -9.07
C ASN A 104 -18.25 26.44 -8.68
N LYS A 105 -16.94 26.29 -9.00
CA LYS A 105 -15.94 27.33 -8.71
C LYS A 105 -16.18 28.60 -9.54
N VAL A 106 -16.58 28.45 -10.81
CA VAL A 106 -16.91 29.56 -11.70
C VAL A 106 -18.19 30.26 -11.22
N ASP A 107 -19.24 29.50 -10.92
CA ASP A 107 -20.52 30.05 -10.44
C ASP A 107 -20.36 30.82 -9.12
N LEU A 108 -19.55 30.30 -8.18
CA LEU A 108 -19.22 31.02 -6.95
C LEU A 108 -18.43 32.31 -7.22
N SER A 109 -17.52 32.31 -8.20
CA SER A 109 -16.75 33.50 -8.55
C SER A 109 -17.62 34.60 -9.18
N GLU A 110 -18.63 34.23 -9.99
CA GLU A 110 -19.59 35.17 -10.56
C GLU A 110 -20.56 35.73 -9.50
N GLN A 111 -21.01 34.90 -8.56
CA GLN A 111 -21.93 35.34 -7.49
C GLN A 111 -21.29 36.28 -6.47
N LEU A 112 -19.98 36.19 -6.26
CA LEU A 112 -19.28 37.01 -5.27
C LEU A 112 -19.02 38.45 -5.73
N GLN A 113 -19.32 38.82 -6.99
CA GLN A 113 -19.15 40.17 -7.57
C GLN A 113 -17.96 40.92 -6.96
N PHE A 114 -16.76 40.36 -7.06
CA PHE A 114 -15.57 41.11 -6.69
C PHE A 114 -15.50 42.34 -7.62
N PRO A 115 -15.43 43.57 -7.07
CA PRO A 115 -15.20 44.74 -7.90
C PRO A 115 -13.85 44.58 -8.62
N ASP A 116 -13.85 44.63 -9.95
CA ASP A 116 -12.62 44.55 -10.77
C ASP A 116 -11.61 45.65 -10.41
N GLN A 117 -12.08 46.75 -9.83
CA GLN A 117 -11.28 47.82 -9.27
C GLN A 117 -11.94 48.32 -7.99
N ILE A 118 -11.19 48.27 -6.88
CA ILE A 118 -11.54 49.04 -5.69
C ILE A 118 -11.20 50.49 -6.00
N ASP A 119 -12.13 51.22 -6.61
CA ASP A 119 -12.00 52.66 -6.80
C ASP A 119 -12.18 53.34 -5.44
N ASN A 120 -11.05 53.76 -4.89
CA ASN A 120 -10.88 54.52 -3.64
C ASN A 120 -11.19 53.73 -2.36
N VAL A 121 -10.15 53.13 -1.78
CA VAL A 121 -10.10 52.85 -0.34
C VAL A 121 -10.05 54.20 0.39
N VAL A 122 -11.16 54.61 1.01
CA VAL A 122 -11.13 55.68 2.02
C VAL A 122 -10.57 55.06 3.29
N ILE A 123 -9.28 55.30 3.54
CA ILE A 123 -8.67 54.98 4.82
C ILE A 123 -9.10 56.10 5.77
N GLU A 124 -10.12 55.86 6.58
CA GLU A 124 -10.30 56.64 7.80
C GLU A 124 -9.11 56.29 8.72
N GLU A 125 -8.45 57.31 9.29
CA GLU A 125 -7.16 57.20 9.99
C GLU A 125 -7.14 56.31 11.26
N ASP A 126 -8.20 55.54 11.54
CA ASP A 126 -8.33 54.65 12.69
C ASP A 126 -8.40 53.15 12.35
N ILE A 127 -7.82 52.73 11.22
CA ILE A 127 -7.62 51.29 10.94
C ILE A 127 -6.22 50.88 11.39
N SER A 128 -6.16 50.20 12.54
CA SER A 128 -4.98 49.48 12.98
C SER A 128 -4.69 48.30 12.04
N GLU A 129 -3.57 48.39 11.34
CA GLU A 129 -2.82 47.29 10.71
C GLU A 129 -3.48 46.61 9.50
N PHE A 130 -2.92 46.88 8.31
CA PHE A 130 -3.16 46.09 7.11
C PHE A 130 -2.50 44.71 7.26
N VAL A 131 -3.30 43.64 7.26
CA VAL A 131 -2.77 42.27 7.13
C VAL A 131 -2.56 41.98 5.65
N THR A 132 -1.31 41.95 5.20
CA THR A 132 -0.95 41.39 3.90
C THR A 132 -0.86 39.87 4.04
N TYR A 133 -1.75 39.15 3.35
CA TYR A 133 -1.54 37.73 3.11
C TYR A 133 -0.64 37.61 1.87
N GLU A 134 0.60 37.20 2.07
CA GLU A 134 1.42 36.66 0.98
C GLU A 134 0.86 35.25 0.69
N ASP A 135 0.13 35.11 -0.42
CA ASP A 135 -0.32 33.81 -0.92
C ASP A 135 0.89 32.95 -1.33
N ASP A 136 0.81 31.69 -0.90
CA ASP A 136 1.38 30.49 -1.51
C ASP A 136 2.88 30.44 -1.85
N GLN A 137 3.68 29.97 -0.88
CA GLN A 137 4.74 28.99 -1.20
C GLN A 137 4.28 27.58 -0.83
N LEU A 138 3.67 26.90 -1.79
CA LEU A 138 3.77 25.44 -1.90
C LEU A 138 5.18 25.13 -2.39
N ASP A 139 6.01 24.68 -1.45
CA ASP A 139 7.36 24.18 -1.68
C ASP A 139 7.29 22.85 -2.46
N VAL A 140 7.08 22.90 -3.77
CA VAL A 140 7.20 21.73 -4.66
C VAL A 140 8.68 21.54 -4.98
N LYS A 141 9.38 20.77 -4.15
CA LYS A 141 10.66 20.19 -4.53
C LYS A 141 10.43 18.99 -5.44
N GLU A 142 10.26 19.22 -6.74
CA GLU A 142 10.55 18.18 -7.73
C GLU A 142 11.94 18.38 -8.29
N GLY A 143 12.85 17.55 -7.78
CA GLY A 143 14.19 17.41 -8.29
C GLY A 143 14.23 16.56 -9.57
N ILE A 144 14.85 17.16 -10.59
CA ILE A 144 15.82 16.57 -11.54
C ILE A 144 15.29 15.57 -12.56
N TYR A 145 14.87 16.07 -13.73
CA TYR A 145 15.29 15.49 -15.02
C TYR A 145 15.62 16.61 -16.01
N THR A 146 16.91 16.88 -16.18
CA THR A 146 17.43 17.68 -17.31
C THR A 146 17.52 16.79 -18.55
N ILE A 147 16.88 17.21 -19.64
CA ILE A 147 17.27 16.77 -20.98
C ILE A 147 17.84 18.01 -21.66
N GLU A 148 19.15 18.09 -21.75
CA GLU A 148 19.82 19.06 -22.61
C GLU A 148 19.75 18.56 -24.06
N THR A 149 19.34 19.45 -24.97
CA THR A 149 19.66 19.31 -26.40
C THR A 149 20.32 20.59 -26.85
N ALA A 150 21.53 20.43 -27.39
CA ALA A 150 22.27 21.44 -28.15
C ALA A 150 21.60 21.75 -29.49
#